data_AF-A0A1M5YJE7-F1
#
_entry.id   AF-A0A1M5YJE7-F1
#
_cell.length_a   1.000
_cell.length_b   1.000
_cell.length_c   1.000
_cell.angle_alpha   90.00
_cell.angle_beta   90.00
_cell.angle_gamma   90.00
#
_symmetry.space_group_name_H-M   'P 1'
#
loop_
_entity.id
_entity.type
_entity.pdbx_description
1 polymer ?
#
loop_
_entity_poly.entity_id
_entity_poly.type
_entity_poly.pdbx_seq_one_letter_code
_entity_poly.pdbx_strand_id
1 'polypeptide(L)'
;MSHSRAQILLSERLNEAIASLDSVPVARVTGRLVKVNGLMMQAVGCRFRLEQRCLVETAEGTMIEAQVVGFDHNVAYLMPIRRLGGAFRGCEGCSA
;
A
#
# COMPACT_ATOMS: atom_id res chain seq x y z
N MET A 1 24.67 34.54 -19.77
CA MET A 1 24.09 34.74 -18.42
C MET A 1 22.90 33.78 -18.18
N SER A 2 23.06 32.49 -18.49
CA SER A 2 21.94 31.52 -18.53
C SER A 2 22.10 30.37 -17.52
N HIS A 3 23.22 30.35 -16.79
CA HIS A 3 23.59 29.23 -15.91
C HIS A 3 22.95 29.30 -14.51
N SER A 4 22.47 30.46 -14.03
CA SER A 4 21.94 30.58 -12.66
C SER A 4 20.51 30.05 -12.49
N ARG A 5 19.64 30.23 -13.49
CA ARG A 5 18.22 29.86 -13.37
C ARG A 5 17.99 28.35 -13.24
N ALA A 6 18.69 27.55 -14.04
CA ALA A 6 18.61 26.10 -13.97
C ALA A 6 19.17 25.56 -12.64
N GLN A 7 20.23 26.19 -12.13
CA GLN A 7 20.87 25.81 -10.88
C GLN A 7 19.99 26.15 -9.66
N ILE A 8 19.29 27.29 -9.69
CA ILE A 8 18.31 27.67 -8.67
C ILE A 8 17.14 26.69 -8.63
N LEU A 9 16.53 26.38 -9.79
CA LEU A 9 15.41 25.45 -9.87
C LEU A 9 15.78 24.03 -9.40
N LEU A 10 16.99 23.56 -9.72
CA LEU A 10 17.47 22.27 -9.24
C LEU A 10 17.66 22.27 -7.72
N SER A 11 18.22 23.35 -7.17
CA SER A 11 18.40 23.47 -5.71
C SER A 11 17.08 23.56 -4.94
N GLU A 12 16.07 24.24 -5.49
CA GLU A 12 14.73 24.29 -4.89
C GLU A 12 14.09 22.90 -4.88
N ARG A 13 14.06 22.20 -6.03
CA ARG A 13 13.50 20.84 -6.10
C ARG A 13 14.26 19.85 -5.23
N LEU A 14 15.57 20.00 -5.10
CA LEU A 14 16.38 19.16 -4.21
C LEU A 14 16.02 19.41 -2.75
N ASN A 15 15.87 20.67 -2.34
CA ASN A 15 15.48 21.02 -0.97
C ASN A 15 14.06 20.56 -0.65
N GLU A 16 13.11 20.67 -1.59
CA GLU A 16 11.76 20.11 -1.43
C GLU A 16 11.79 18.59 -1.25
N ALA A 17 12.58 17.89 -2.07
CA ALA A 17 12.75 16.44 -1.96
C ALA A 17 13.37 16.04 -0.61
N ILE A 18 14.39 16.75 -0.14
CA ILE A 18 15.01 16.52 1.17
C ILE A 18 14.01 16.77 2.30
N ALA A 19 13.27 17.87 2.27
CA ALA A 19 12.25 18.18 3.27
C ALA A 19 11.13 17.13 3.32
N SER A 20 10.80 16.49 2.19
CA SER A 20 9.82 15.41 2.15
C SER A 20 10.28 14.13 2.87
N LEU A 21 11.59 13.94 3.09
CA LEU A 21 12.10 12.77 3.82
C LEU A 21 11.67 12.78 5.28
N ASP A 22 11.47 13.95 5.90
CA ASP A 22 10.98 14.07 7.28
C ASP A 22 9.55 13.52 7.46
N SER A 23 8.80 13.42 6.35
CA SER A 23 7.44 12.86 6.35
C SER A 23 7.41 11.33 6.15
N VAL A 24 8.56 10.69 5.95
CA VAL A 24 8.64 9.24 5.75
C VAL A 24 8.39 8.54 7.08
N PRO A 25 7.37 7.66 7.17
CA PRO A 25 7.08 6.96 8.40
C PRO A 25 8.23 6.00 8.75
N VAL A 26 8.70 6.07 10.01
CA VAL A 26 9.78 5.23 10.56
C VAL A 26 9.45 3.74 10.49
N ALA A 27 8.17 3.39 10.51
CA ALA A 27 7.67 2.03 10.34
C ALA A 27 6.45 2.00 9.43
N ARG A 28 6.38 0.99 8.56
CA ARG A 28 5.19 0.70 7.78
C ARG A 28 4.23 -0.14 8.60
N VAL A 29 2.99 0.30 8.74
CA VAL A 29 1.94 -0.48 9.40
C VAL A 29 1.54 -1.62 8.47
N THR A 30 1.76 -2.85 8.92
CA THR A 30 1.40 -4.06 8.19
C THR A 30 0.34 -4.85 8.95
N GLY A 31 -0.52 -5.49 8.18
CA GLY A 31 -1.59 -6.35 8.64
C GLY A 31 -1.35 -7.75 8.12
N ARG A 32 -2.08 -8.70 8.71
CA ARG A 32 -2.01 -10.11 8.34
C ARG A 32 -3.29 -10.52 7.64
N LEU A 33 -3.16 -11.25 6.54
CA LEU A 33 -4.30 -11.92 5.94
C LEU A 33 -4.69 -13.15 6.77
N VAL A 34 -5.95 -13.20 7.17
CA VAL A 34 -6.51 -14.30 7.98
C VAL A 34 -7.32 -15.29 7.14
N LYS A 35 -7.90 -14.82 6.03
CA LYS A 35 -8.70 -15.67 5.14
C LYS A 35 -8.70 -15.12 3.71
N VAL A 36 -8.69 -16.03 2.75
CA VAL A 36 -8.89 -15.74 1.33
C VAL A 36 -10.00 -16.65 0.81
N ASN A 37 -11.01 -16.07 0.15
CA ASN A 37 -12.09 -16.80 -0.50
C ASN A 37 -12.34 -16.24 -1.90
N GLY A 38 -11.66 -16.80 -2.89
CA GLY A 38 -11.70 -16.32 -4.28
C GLY A 38 -11.16 -14.89 -4.37
N LEU A 39 -12.04 -13.93 -4.67
CA LEU A 39 -11.70 -12.50 -4.76
C LEU A 39 -11.82 -11.75 -3.43
N MET A 40 -12.46 -12.33 -2.41
CA MET A 40 -12.61 -11.67 -1.12
C MET A 40 -11.46 -12.09 -0.19
N MET A 41 -10.83 -11.13 0.46
CA MET A 41 -9.77 -11.35 1.45
C MET A 41 -10.14 -10.71 2.78
N GLN A 42 -9.66 -11.29 3.87
CA GLN A 42 -9.86 -10.79 5.23
C GLN A 42 -8.52 -10.47 5.86
N ALA A 43 -8.36 -9.26 6.36
CA ALA A 43 -7.14 -8.75 6.97
C ALA A 43 -7.39 -8.22 8.38
N VAL A 44 -6.40 -8.38 9.26
CA VAL A 44 -6.40 -7.82 10.62
C VAL A 44 -5.07 -7.10 10.89
N GLY A 45 -5.02 -6.25 11.92
CA GLY A 45 -3.78 -5.64 12.41
C GLY A 45 -3.43 -4.27 11.79
N CYS A 46 -4.11 -3.87 10.71
CA CYS A 46 -4.03 -2.51 10.17
C CYS A 46 -5.26 -1.68 10.52
N ARG A 47 -5.07 -0.38 10.72
CA ARG A 47 -6.17 0.58 10.82
C ARG A 47 -6.59 1.05 9.42
N PHE A 48 -7.33 0.18 8.75
CA PHE A 48 -7.88 0.43 7.42
C PHE A 48 -9.02 1.46 7.45
N ARG A 49 -9.24 2.13 6.31
CA ARG A 49 -10.41 2.97 6.03
C ARG A 49 -11.21 2.39 4.88
N LEU A 50 -12.51 2.65 4.85
CA LEU A 50 -13.35 2.22 3.73
C LEU A 50 -12.82 2.84 2.43
N GLU A 51 -12.88 2.08 1.34
CA GLU A 51 -12.37 2.45 0.02
C GLU A 51 -10.86 2.71 -0.07
N GLN A 52 -10.12 2.55 1.03
CA GLN A 52 -8.66 2.68 1.03
C GLN A 52 -8.04 1.63 0.13
N ARG A 53 -7.04 2.04 -0.65
CA ARG A 53 -6.18 1.13 -1.40
C ARG A 53 -5.08 0.61 -0.48
N CYS A 54 -4.83 -0.67 -0.57
CA CYS A 54 -3.78 -1.35 0.17
C CYS A 54 -3.05 -2.31 -0.76
N LEU A 55 -1.84 -2.69 -0.37
CA LEU A 55 -1.07 -3.71 -1.07
C LEU A 55 -1.12 -4.99 -0.26
N VAL A 56 -1.42 -6.08 -0.94
CA VAL A 56 -1.42 -7.44 -0.41
C VAL A 56 -0.19 -8.17 -0.96
N GLU A 57 0.57 -8.80 -0.08
CA GLU A 57 1.75 -9.57 -0.42
C GLU A 57 1.41 -11.07 -0.50
N THR A 58 1.68 -11.69 -1.64
CA THR A 58 1.58 -13.14 -1.81
C THR A 58 2.81 -13.84 -1.25
N ALA A 59 2.71 -15.14 -0.97
CA ALA A 59 3.84 -15.98 -0.55
C ALA A 59 4.96 -16.06 -1.61
N GLU A 60 4.66 -15.71 -2.85
CA GLU A 60 5.62 -15.60 -3.94
C GLU A 60 6.31 -14.21 -3.99
N GLY A 61 6.02 -13.32 -3.04
CA GLY A 61 6.54 -11.95 -2.97
C GLY A 61 5.90 -11.00 -3.98
N THR A 62 4.78 -11.39 -4.61
CA THR A 62 4.06 -10.52 -5.56
C THR A 62 3.15 -9.56 -4.79
N MET A 63 3.18 -8.28 -5.16
CA MET A 63 2.32 -7.25 -4.57
C MET A 63 1.05 -7.05 -5.39
N ILE A 64 -0.09 -7.02 -4.71
CA ILE A 64 -1.41 -6.97 -5.32
C ILE A 64 -2.20 -5.81 -4.75
N GLU A 65 -2.71 -4.96 -5.64
CA GLU A 65 -3.58 -3.85 -5.26
C GLU A 65 -4.96 -4.37 -4.89
N ALA A 66 -5.36 -4.08 -3.65
CA ALA A 66 -6.69 -4.37 -3.13
C ALA A 66 -7.32 -3.11 -2.53
N GLN A 67 -8.65 -3.08 -2.53
CA GLN A 67 -9.43 -2.03 -1.92
C GLN A 67 -10.20 -2.59 -0.74
N VAL A 68 -10.29 -1.80 0.34
CA VAL A 68 -11.12 -2.14 1.48
C VAL A 68 -12.59 -1.90 1.14
N VAL A 69 -13.39 -2.95 1.14
CA VAL A 69 -14.82 -2.92 0.79
C VAL A 69 -15.74 -2.96 1.99
N GLY A 70 -15.23 -3.28 3.18
CA GLY A 70 -16.02 -3.31 4.41
C GLY A 70 -15.22 -3.76 5.62
N PHE A 71 -15.87 -3.76 6.78
CA PHE A 71 -15.29 -4.19 8.05
C PHE A 71 -16.30 -4.98 8.86
N ASP A 72 -15.82 -5.97 9.60
CA ASP A 72 -16.56 -6.64 10.65
C ASP A 72 -15.67 -6.72 11.90
N HIS A 73 -16.06 -5.98 12.93
CA HIS A 73 -15.28 -5.81 14.16
C HIS A 73 -13.83 -5.39 13.87
N ASN A 74 -12.86 -6.31 14.04
CA ASN A 74 -11.44 -6.08 13.85
C ASN A 74 -10.90 -6.65 12.52
N VAL A 75 -11.80 -7.11 11.65
CA VAL A 75 -11.50 -7.72 10.36
C VAL A 75 -11.90 -6.76 9.24
N ALA A 76 -10.96 -6.45 8.36
CA ALA A 76 -11.20 -5.73 7.12
C ALA A 76 -11.43 -6.69 5.97
N TYR A 77 -12.45 -6.42 5.16
CA TYR A 77 -12.69 -7.11 3.91
C TYR A 77 -12.04 -6.36 2.76
N LEU A 78 -11.19 -7.04 2.02
CA LEU A 78 -10.45 -6.50 0.88
C LEU A 78 -10.88 -7.20 -0.40
N MET A 79 -10.86 -6.44 -1.51
CA MET A 79 -11.10 -6.96 -2.85
C MET A 79 -10.03 -6.45 -3.84
N PRO A 80 -9.45 -7.30 -4.68
CA PRO A 80 -8.46 -6.89 -5.68
C PRO A 80 -9.06 -5.92 -6.70
N ILE A 81 -8.29 -4.90 -7.08
CA ILE A 81 -8.72 -3.89 -8.07
C ILE A 81 -8.61 -4.45 -9.50
N ARG A 82 -7.63 -5.30 -9.77
CA ARG A 82 -7.48 -6.02 -11.04
C ARG A 82 -7.89 -7.48 -10.89
N ARG A 83 -8.44 -8.07 -11.95
CA ARG A 83 -8.69 -9.52 -11.99
C ARG A 83 -7.36 -10.24 -11.78
N LEU A 84 -7.31 -11.02 -10.71
CA LEU A 84 -6.21 -11.93 -10.44
C LEU A 84 -6.30 -13.08 -11.43
N GLY A 85 -5.27 -13.25 -12.26
CA GLY A 85 -5.12 -14.46 -13.05
C GLY A 85 -4.62 -15.58 -12.15
N GLY A 86 -5.41 -16.66 -12.01
CA GLY A 86 -4.99 -17.87 -11.27
C GLY A 86 -5.63 -18.06 -9.89
N ALA A 87 -5.48 -19.28 -9.37
CA ALA A 87 -6.02 -19.70 -8.07
C ALA A 87 -5.22 -19.09 -6.93
N PHE A 88 -5.82 -18.14 -6.22
CA PHE A 88 -5.21 -17.45 -5.09
C PHE A 88 -5.06 -18.38 -3.88
N ARG A 89 -3.84 -18.83 -3.60
CA ARG A 89 -3.48 -19.57 -2.38
C ARG A 89 -2.14 -19.06 -1.86
N GLY A 90 -2.05 -18.81 -0.55
CA GLY A 90 -0.81 -18.40 0.11
C GLY A 90 -0.55 -16.90 0.02
N CYS A 91 -1.28 -16.09 0.79
CA CYS A 91 -0.92 -14.69 1.00
C CYS A 91 -0.60 -14.48 2.47
N GLU A 92 0.47 -13.73 2.74
CA GLU A 92 1.08 -13.67 4.06
C GLU A 92 0.78 -12.34 4.77
N GLY A 93 0.73 -11.24 4.02
CA GLY A 93 0.63 -9.91 4.60
C GLY A 93 -0.10 -8.90 3.72
N CYS A 94 -0.42 -7.75 4.32
CA CYS A 94 -0.91 -6.58 3.61
C CYS A 94 -0.38 -5.31 4.28
N SER A 95 -0.29 -4.19 3.56
CA SER A 95 0.03 -2.89 4.13
C SER A 95 -0.96 -1.83 3.74
N ALA A 96 -1.30 -1.02 4.73
CA ALA A 96 -2.26 0.06 4.66
C ALA A 96 -1.59 1.39 4.32
#